data_AF-A0A358XJH4-F1
#
_entry.id   AF-A0A358XJH4-F1
#
_cell.length_a   1.000
_cell.length_b   1.000
_cell.length_c   1.000
_cell.angle_alpha   90.00
_cell.angle_beta   90.00
_cell.angle_gamma   90.00
#
_symmetry.space_group_name_H-M   'P 1'
#
loop_
_entity.id
_entity.type
_entity.pdbx_description
1 polymer ?
#
loop_
_entity_poly.entity_id
_entity_poly.type
_entity_poly.pdbx_seq_one_letter_code
_entity_poly.pdbx_strand_id
1 'polypeptide(L)'
;MWVWNVQDFQSLDTDVELYNPGRSYWDIVSLDVYDDHTGFSNEKYDAIVRVAAGRPMAIGECQVLPSLEVLKDQPNWVFFMGWSELVFEKNSEAKIKALYGSDQVIMLGE
;
A
#
# COMPACT_ATOMS: atom_id res chain seq x y z
N MET A 1 -3.52 -15.24 -9.77
CA MET A 1 -3.68 -14.28 -8.67
C MET A 1 -4.23 -13.00 -9.27
N TRP A 2 -5.38 -12.56 -8.80
CA TRP A 2 -6.05 -11.33 -9.22
C TRP A 2 -5.87 -10.26 -8.13
N VAL A 3 -5.27 -9.15 -8.50
CA VAL A 3 -5.11 -7.99 -7.60
C VAL A 3 -6.12 -6.94 -8.04
N TRP A 4 -7.09 -6.64 -7.17
CA TRP A 4 -8.02 -5.54 -7.38
C TRP A 4 -7.39 -4.27 -6.81
N ASN A 5 -6.95 -3.38 -7.69
CA ASN A 5 -6.22 -2.17 -7.32
C ASN A 5 -7.16 -0.96 -7.25
N VAL A 6 -7.05 -0.19 -6.16
CA VAL A 6 -7.91 0.96 -5.84
C VAL A 6 -7.03 2.21 -5.74
N GLN A 7 -7.54 3.34 -6.24
CA GLN A 7 -6.87 4.64 -6.09
C GLN A 7 -7.30 5.33 -4.79
N ASP A 8 -6.37 6.01 -4.12
CA ASP A 8 -6.58 6.77 -2.88
C ASP A 8 -7.30 8.12 -3.03
N PHE A 9 -8.37 8.18 -3.81
CA PHE A 9 -9.18 9.40 -3.91
C PHE A 9 -9.84 9.77 -2.57
N GLN A 10 -10.29 11.02 -2.45
CA GLN A 10 -11.04 11.49 -1.28
C GLN A 10 -12.33 10.68 -1.02
N SER A 11 -12.85 10.02 -2.06
CA SER A 11 -14.01 9.11 -2.01
C SER A 11 -13.64 7.67 -1.64
N LEU A 12 -12.41 7.37 -1.24
CA LEU A 12 -11.92 6.01 -0.98
C LEU A 12 -12.88 5.19 -0.11
N ASP A 13 -13.39 5.77 0.97
CA ASP A 13 -14.29 5.09 1.91
C ASP A 13 -15.56 4.52 1.23
N THR A 14 -16.08 5.21 0.21
CA THR A 14 -17.19 4.73 -0.61
C THR A 14 -16.75 3.93 -1.83
N ASP A 15 -15.60 4.26 -2.42
CA ASP A 15 -15.10 3.64 -3.65
C ASP A 15 -14.73 2.17 -3.44
N VAL A 16 -14.20 1.82 -2.27
CA VAL A 16 -13.91 0.43 -1.90
C VAL A 16 -15.16 -0.45 -1.80
N GLU A 17 -16.35 0.14 -1.71
CA GLU A 17 -17.60 -0.62 -1.73
C GLU A 17 -18.22 -0.61 -3.12
N LEU A 18 -18.29 0.57 -3.75
CA LEU A 18 -18.95 0.78 -5.04
C LEU A 18 -18.26 0.02 -6.18
N TYR A 19 -16.94 -0.05 -6.16
CA TYR A 19 -16.14 -0.67 -7.24
C TYR A 19 -15.61 -2.07 -6.89
N ASN A 20 -15.99 -2.62 -5.74
CA ASN A 20 -15.60 -3.99 -5.39
C ASN A 20 -16.26 -4.98 -6.37
N PRO A 21 -15.47 -5.73 -7.17
CA PRO A 21 -16.04 -6.61 -8.17
C PRO A 21 -16.71 -7.86 -7.55
N GLY A 22 -16.60 -8.03 -6.23
CA GLY A 22 -17.13 -9.15 -5.45
C GLY A 22 -16.03 -10.13 -5.05
N ARG A 23 -16.15 -10.72 -3.86
CA ARG A 23 -15.10 -11.56 -3.25
C ARG A 23 -14.62 -12.71 -4.14
N SER A 24 -15.46 -13.23 -5.03
CA SER A 24 -15.11 -14.34 -5.93
C SER A 24 -14.21 -13.93 -7.11
N TYR A 25 -13.94 -12.63 -7.32
CA TYR A 25 -13.28 -12.11 -8.53
C TYR A 25 -11.88 -11.54 -8.29
N TRP A 26 -11.41 -11.51 -7.05
CA TRP A 26 -10.07 -11.04 -6.71
C TRP A 26 -9.47 -11.91 -5.61
N ASP A 27 -8.15 -11.87 -5.45
CA ASP A 27 -7.38 -12.60 -4.43
C ASP A 27 -6.76 -11.64 -3.40
N ILE A 28 -6.27 -10.48 -3.87
CA ILE A 28 -5.64 -9.41 -3.08
C ILE A 28 -6.33 -8.08 -3.41
N VAL A 29 -6.53 -7.22 -2.42
CA VAL A 29 -6.86 -5.80 -2.65
C VAL A 29 -5.60 -4.96 -2.50
N SER A 30 -5.39 -3.98 -3.36
CA SER A 30 -4.27 -3.05 -3.21
C SER A 30 -4.73 -1.61 -3.33
N LEU A 31 -3.94 -0.70 -2.74
CA LEU A 31 -4.16 0.73 -2.75
C LEU A 31 -2.95 1.44 -3.36
N ASP A 32 -3.20 2.30 -4.34
CA ASP A 32 -2.20 3.24 -4.85
C ASP A 32 -2.17 4.47 -3.95
N VAL A 33 -0.99 4.81 -3.42
CA VAL A 33 -0.78 5.91 -2.46
C VAL A 33 0.11 6.98 -3.08
N TYR A 34 -0.51 8.05 -3.54
CA TYR A 34 0.16 9.18 -4.18
C TYR A 34 -0.03 10.48 -3.38
N ASP A 35 0.39 11.63 -3.94
CA ASP A 35 0.33 12.91 -3.24
C ASP A 35 -1.08 13.51 -3.22
N ASP A 36 -1.93 12.99 -2.34
CA ASP A 36 -3.14 13.68 -1.87
C ASP A 36 -2.88 14.46 -0.56
N HIS A 37 -1.62 14.55 -0.15
CA HIS A 37 -1.13 15.10 1.12
C HIS A 37 -1.54 14.35 2.40
N THR A 38 -2.15 13.16 2.29
CA THR A 38 -2.50 12.33 3.46
C THR A 38 -1.64 11.07 3.58
N GLY A 39 -0.99 10.63 2.49
CA GLY A 39 -0.01 9.55 2.51
C GLY A 39 -0.60 8.25 3.04
N PHE A 40 0.12 7.56 3.94
CA PHE A 40 -0.31 6.32 4.58
C PHE A 40 -1.18 6.58 5.82
N SER A 41 -2.31 7.27 5.66
CA SER A 41 -3.18 7.59 6.80
C SER A 41 -3.89 6.36 7.37
N ASN A 42 -4.30 6.43 8.64
CA ASN A 42 -5.06 5.35 9.28
C ASN A 42 -6.44 5.15 8.64
N GLU A 43 -7.06 6.24 8.15
CA GLU A 43 -8.35 6.16 7.46
C GLU A 43 -8.24 5.33 6.18
N LYS A 44 -7.18 5.53 5.38
CA LYS A 44 -6.92 4.71 4.19
C LYS A 44 -6.65 3.25 4.56
N TYR A 45 -5.83 3.03 5.57
CA TYR A 45 -5.53 1.69 6.05
C TYR A 45 -6.80 0.96 6.51
N ASP A 46 -7.62 1.60 7.34
CA ASP A 46 -8.86 1.03 7.87
C ASP A 46 -9.89 0.73 6.77
N ALA A 47 -10.00 1.59 5.76
CA ALA A 47 -10.86 1.35 4.59
C ALA A 47 -10.44 0.07 3.84
N ILE A 48 -9.14 -0.13 3.62
CA ILE A 48 -8.64 -1.32 2.94
C ILE A 48 -8.73 -2.55 3.83
N VAL A 49 -8.44 -2.46 5.13
CA VAL A 49 -8.63 -3.58 6.07
C VAL A 49 -10.09 -4.05 6.08
N ARG A 50 -11.05 -3.12 6.08
CA ARG A 50 -12.48 -3.40 6.04
C ARG A 50 -12.86 -4.21 4.80
N VAL A 51 -12.43 -3.79 3.61
CA VAL A 51 -12.78 -4.49 2.36
C VAL A 51 -11.98 -5.78 2.15
N ALA A 52 -10.74 -5.84 2.65
CA ALA A 52 -9.90 -7.03 2.63
C ALA A 52 -10.54 -8.18 3.41
N ALA A 53 -11.20 -7.88 4.55
CA ALA A 53 -11.96 -8.85 5.35
C ALA A 53 -11.18 -10.15 5.63
N GLY A 54 -9.91 -10.00 6.02
CA GLY A 54 -8.98 -11.09 6.32
C GLY A 54 -8.21 -11.67 5.12
N ARG A 55 -8.44 -11.14 3.90
CA ARG A 55 -7.63 -11.47 2.72
C ARG A 55 -6.39 -10.56 2.66
N PRO A 56 -5.34 -10.93 1.91
CA PRO A 56 -4.16 -10.09 1.78
C PRO A 56 -4.50 -8.70 1.21
N MET A 57 -3.79 -7.69 1.71
CA MET A 57 -3.83 -6.32 1.20
C MET A 57 -2.43 -5.79 0.92
N ALA A 58 -2.27 -4.91 -0.07
CA ALA A 58 -0.96 -4.39 -0.48
C ALA A 58 -0.98 -2.90 -0.84
N ILE A 59 0.20 -2.29 -0.87
CA ILE A 59 0.40 -0.97 -1.47
C ILE A 59 0.70 -1.21 -2.95
N GLY A 60 -0.31 -0.96 -3.80
CA GLY A 60 -0.27 -1.25 -5.24
C GLY A 60 0.81 -0.44 -5.92
N GLU A 61 0.82 0.86 -5.65
CA GLU A 61 1.83 1.81 -6.09
C GLU A 61 2.06 2.85 -4.98
N CYS A 62 3.26 3.41 -4.91
CA CYS A 62 3.52 4.58 -4.08
C CYS A 62 4.65 5.44 -4.62
N GLN A 63 4.51 6.77 -4.51
CA GLN A 63 5.61 7.69 -4.81
C GLN A 63 6.58 7.84 -3.62
N VAL A 64 6.05 7.93 -2.39
CA VAL A 64 6.83 7.95 -1.15
C VAL A 64 6.72 6.56 -0.55
N LEU A 65 7.86 5.94 -0.26
CA LEU A 65 7.90 4.60 0.32
C LEU A 65 7.34 4.62 1.75
N PRO A 66 6.66 3.54 2.20
CA PRO A 66 6.23 3.44 3.59
C PRO A 66 7.43 3.50 4.52
N SER A 67 7.31 4.24 5.62
CA SER A 67 8.35 4.23 6.65
C SER A 67 8.28 2.93 7.45
N LEU A 68 9.37 2.60 8.16
CA LEU A 68 9.36 1.47 9.10
C LEU A 68 8.33 1.63 10.22
N GLU A 69 7.97 2.86 10.57
CA GLU A 69 6.90 3.16 11.53
C GLU A 69 5.52 2.86 10.92
N VAL A 70 5.29 3.27 9.66
CA VAL A 70 4.07 2.92 8.92
C VAL A 70 3.93 1.40 8.83
N LEU A 71 4.99 0.66 8.45
CA LEU A 71 4.91 -0.80 8.34
C LEU A 71 4.61 -1.47 9.69
N LYS A 72 5.15 -0.92 10.79
CA LYS A 72 4.89 -1.41 12.14
C LYS A 72 3.45 -1.15 12.58
N ASP A 73 2.93 0.04 12.31
CA ASP A 73 1.59 0.45 12.73
C ASP A 73 0.49 -0.06 11.78
N GLN A 74 0.86 -0.41 10.54
CA GLN A 74 -0.02 -0.95 9.49
C GLN A 74 0.47 -2.32 9.00
N PRO A 75 0.46 -3.36 9.86
CA PRO A 75 1.18 -4.62 9.64
C PRO A 75 0.59 -5.55 8.57
N ASN A 76 -0.51 -5.16 7.91
CA ASN A 76 -1.24 -6.04 6.98
C ASN A 76 -0.79 -5.89 5.52
N TRP A 77 0.10 -4.95 5.22
CA TRP A 77 0.64 -4.75 3.88
C TRP A 77 1.58 -5.89 3.49
N VAL A 78 1.19 -6.70 2.50
CA VAL A 78 1.98 -7.88 2.08
C VAL A 78 3.06 -7.56 1.04
N PHE A 79 2.93 -6.44 0.34
CA PHE A 79 3.98 -5.85 -0.50
C PHE A 79 3.73 -4.35 -0.66
N PHE A 80 4.74 -3.64 -1.16
CA PHE A 80 4.62 -2.28 -1.70
C PHE A 80 5.40 -2.16 -3.02
N MET A 81 4.93 -1.32 -3.94
CA MET A 81 5.64 -1.04 -5.19
C MET A 81 5.92 0.45 -5.33
N GLY A 82 7.19 0.82 -5.27
CA GLY A 82 7.62 2.18 -5.59
C GLY A 82 7.47 2.47 -7.09
N TRP A 83 6.90 3.62 -7.46
CA TRP A 83 6.70 3.97 -8.86
C TRP A 83 7.97 4.53 -9.51
N SER A 84 8.64 3.71 -10.31
CA SER A 84 9.69 4.11 -11.27
C SER A 84 10.66 5.18 -10.71
N GLU A 85 10.78 6.34 -11.36
CA GLU A 85 11.65 7.46 -10.99
C GLU A 85 11.25 8.12 -9.67
N LEU A 86 9.96 8.08 -9.29
CA LEU A 86 9.46 8.73 -8.08
C LEU A 86 10.08 8.15 -6.82
N VAL A 87 10.54 6.89 -6.87
CA VAL A 87 11.31 6.28 -5.78
C VAL A 87 12.51 7.15 -5.42
N PHE A 88 13.27 7.63 -6.40
CA PHE A 88 14.46 8.44 -6.16
C PHE A 88 14.17 9.94 -6.07
N GLU A 89 13.08 10.42 -6.70
CA GLU A 89 12.69 11.84 -6.64
C GLU A 89 12.00 12.23 -5.33
N LYS A 90 11.23 11.31 -4.73
CA LYS A 90 10.39 11.60 -3.56
C LYS A 90 10.93 11.03 -2.26
N ASN A 91 11.98 10.21 -2.31
CA ASN A 91 12.58 9.59 -1.13
C ASN A 91 14.07 9.90 -1.08
N SER A 92 14.61 10.11 0.12
CA SER A 92 16.05 10.24 0.28
C SER A 92 16.73 8.88 0.20
N GLU A 93 17.96 8.85 -0.32
CA GLU A 93 18.77 7.63 -0.38
C GLU A 93 18.90 6.94 0.98
N ALA A 94 19.04 7.72 2.06
CA ALA A 94 19.09 7.19 3.42
C ALA A 94 17.79 6.47 3.83
N LYS A 95 16.61 7.02 3.47
CA LYS A 95 15.32 6.36 3.74
C LYS A 95 15.16 5.08 2.94
N ILE A 96 15.53 5.10 1.66
CA ILE A 96 15.49 3.92 0.78
C ILE A 96 16.35 2.80 1.39
N LYS A 97 17.60 3.10 1.74
CA LYS A 97 18.52 2.11 2.35
C LYS A 97 18.03 1.60 3.69
N ALA A 98 17.47 2.46 4.53
CA ALA A 98 16.93 2.06 5.83
C ALA A 98 15.72 1.12 5.70
N LEU A 99 14.82 1.38 4.75
CA LEU A 99 13.66 0.55 4.51
C LEU A 99 14.06 -0.84 3.98
N TYR A 100 14.85 -0.88 2.92
CA TYR A 100 15.25 -2.13 2.26
C TYR A 100 16.33 -2.93 3.01
N GLY A 101 16.93 -2.36 4.06
CA GLY A 101 17.88 -3.05 4.94
C GLY A 101 17.28 -3.44 6.30
N SER A 102 15.96 -3.34 6.46
CA SER A 102 15.25 -3.66 7.70
C SER A 102 14.71 -5.08 7.67
N ASP A 103 14.78 -5.78 8.80
CA ASP A 103 14.21 -7.13 8.99
C ASP A 103 12.67 -7.20 8.80
N GLN A 104 12.00 -6.05 8.66
CA GLN A 104 10.56 -5.96 8.34
C GLN A 104 10.26 -6.09 6.84
N VAL A 105 11.27 -6.03 5.97
CA VAL A 105 11.11 -6.07 4.51
C VAL A 105 11.89 -7.25 3.96
N ILE A 106 11.22 -8.10 3.19
CA ILE A 106 11.84 -9.26 2.54
C ILE A 106 12.32 -8.84 1.15
N MET A 107 13.59 -9.10 0.87
CA MET A 107 14.25 -8.80 -0.41
C MET A 107 14.51 -10.05 -1.23
N LEU A 108 14.79 -9.84 -2.51
CA LEU A 108 15.24 -10.92 -3.38
C LEU A 108 16.55 -11.51 -2.85
N GLY A 109 16.53 -12.78 -2.47
CA GLY A 109 17.71 -13.50 -1.95
C GLY A 109 17.66 -13.81 -0.46
N GLU A 110 16.61 -13.37 0.24
CA GLU A 110 16.20 -13.81 1.57
C GLU A 110 15.14 -14.92 1.48
#